data_AF-A0A7D9IWA1-F1
#
_entry.id   AF-A0A7D9IWA1-F1
#
_cell.length_a   1.000
_cell.length_b   1.000
_cell.length_c   1.000
_cell.angle_alpha   90.00
_cell.angle_beta   90.00
_cell.angle_gamma   90.00
#
_symmetry.space_group_name_H-M   'P 1'
#
loop_
_entity.id
_entity.type
_entity.pdbx_description
1 polymer ?
#
loop_
_entity_poly.entity_id
_entity_poly.type
_entity_poly.pdbx_seq_one_letter_code
_entity_poly.pdbx_strand_id
1 'polypeptide(L)'
;MILLNETDLHHTVVSYIRDNDPEAVVIPGLGEYQDTSSKRCDAWKKGYKGGQPDIIIENPMGKYKGFAIEFKSPKGTGVGGKCYGSTNL
;
A
#
# COMPACT_ATOMS: atom_id res chain seq x y z
N MET A 1 21.33 -0.77 4.15
CA MET A 1 20.51 -1.17 2.98
C MET A 1 20.41 0.03 2.05
N ILE A 2 20.59 -0.18 0.74
CA ILE A 2 20.52 0.89 -0.27
C ILE A 2 19.08 0.90 -0.83
N LEU A 3 18.39 2.03 -0.79
CA LEU A 3 17.05 2.20 -1.34
C LEU A 3 17.15 2.53 -2.84
N LEU A 4 16.99 1.52 -3.72
CA LEU A 4 17.18 1.70 -5.16
C LEU A 4 15.86 1.87 -5.93
N ASN A 5 14.79 1.26 -5.44
CA ASN A 5 13.49 1.24 -6.09
C ASN A 5 12.32 1.17 -5.08
N GLU A 6 11.10 1.16 -5.60
CA GLU A 6 9.88 1.11 -4.81
C GLU A 6 9.73 -0.20 -4.02
N THR A 7 10.15 -1.33 -4.60
CA THR A 7 10.12 -2.65 -3.96
C THR A 7 11.06 -2.71 -2.76
N ASP A 8 12.26 -2.16 -2.86
CA ASP A 8 13.21 -2.09 -1.73
C ASP A 8 12.60 -1.25 -0.61
N LEU A 9 12.02 -0.08 -0.94
CA LEU A 9 11.37 0.79 0.03
C LEU A 9 10.21 0.07 0.73
N HIS A 10 9.37 -0.62 -0.04
CA HIS A 10 8.25 -1.41 0.49
C HIS A 10 8.74 -2.46 1.48
N HIS A 11 9.72 -3.29 1.10
CA HIS A 11 10.26 -4.33 1.98
C HIS A 11 10.83 -3.76 3.28
N THR A 12 11.53 -2.63 3.18
CA THR A 12 12.13 -1.94 4.34
C THR A 12 11.08 -1.47 5.32
N VAL A 13 10.04 -0.81 4.82
CA VAL A 13 8.97 -0.26 5.65
C VAL A 13 8.18 -1.39 6.30
N VAL A 14 7.88 -2.47 5.57
CA VAL A 14 7.23 -3.65 6.15
C VAL A 14 8.09 -4.30 7.23
N SER A 15 9.41 -4.44 7.02
CA SER A 15 10.33 -4.96 8.05
C SER A 15 10.31 -4.07 9.28
N TYR A 16 10.44 -2.74 9.08
CA TYR A 16 10.43 -1.77 10.17
C TYR A 16 9.15 -1.86 11.01
N ILE A 17 7.98 -1.89 10.37
CA ILE A 17 6.69 -2.01 11.08
C ILE A 17 6.65 -3.31 11.88
N ARG A 18 7.06 -4.44 11.30
CA ARG A 18 7.05 -5.73 12.01
C ARG A 18 8.00 -5.76 13.21
N ASP A 19 9.14 -5.07 13.11
CA ASP A 19 10.15 -5.05 14.16
C ASP A 19 9.79 -4.09 15.31
N ASN A 20 9.05 -3.00 15.02
CA ASN A 20 8.78 -1.92 15.98
C ASN A 20 7.33 -1.87 16.46
N ASP A 21 6.37 -2.29 15.64
CA ASP A 21 4.92 -2.27 15.90
C ASP A 21 4.30 -3.64 15.53
N PRO A 22 4.68 -4.74 16.19
CA PRO A 22 4.24 -6.09 15.81
C PRO A 22 2.71 -6.29 15.91
N GLU A 23 2.00 -5.46 16.66
CA GLU A 23 0.54 -5.41 16.76
C GLU A 23 -0.15 -4.63 15.62
N ALA A 24 0.61 -4.01 14.72
CA ALA A 24 0.06 -3.29 13.59
C ALA A 24 -0.67 -4.25 12.63
N VAL A 25 -1.92 -3.90 12.28
CA VAL A 25 -2.73 -4.65 11.32
C VAL A 25 -2.38 -4.16 9.91
N VAL A 26 -1.35 -4.77 9.33
CA VAL A 26 -0.84 -4.41 8.00
C VAL A 26 -1.61 -5.15 6.89
N ILE A 27 -2.24 -4.39 6.00
CA ILE A 27 -2.91 -4.87 4.79
C ILE A 27 -2.11 -4.43 3.57
N PRO A 28 -1.29 -5.31 2.96
CA PRO A 28 -0.54 -4.99 1.76
C PRO A 28 -1.45 -5.00 0.52
N GLY A 29 -1.22 -4.06 -0.39
CA GLY A 29 -1.78 -4.10 -1.74
C GLY A 29 -1.20 -5.26 -2.55
N LEU A 30 -1.90 -5.66 -3.62
CA LEU A 30 -1.40 -6.72 -4.51
C LEU A 30 -0.21 -6.25 -5.37
N GLY A 31 -0.10 -4.95 -5.66
CA GLY A 31 1.03 -4.36 -6.38
C GLY A 31 1.49 -5.17 -7.60
N GLU A 32 2.79 -5.48 -7.63
CA GLU A 32 3.44 -6.22 -8.72
C GLU A 32 3.05 -7.71 -8.81
N TYR A 33 2.32 -8.27 -7.82
CA TYR A 33 1.87 -9.66 -7.88
C TYR A 33 0.77 -9.90 -8.94
N GLN A 34 0.18 -8.83 -9.50
CA GLN A 34 -0.81 -8.88 -10.59
C GLN A 34 -0.19 -8.88 -12.00
N ASP A 35 0.93 -9.59 -12.18
CA ASP A 35 1.76 -9.63 -13.40
C ASP A 35 1.06 -10.17 -14.67
N THR A 36 0.02 -11.00 -14.52
CA THR A 36 -0.71 -11.60 -15.65
C THR A 36 -2.18 -11.17 -15.69
N SER A 37 -2.77 -11.20 -16.88
CA SER A 37 -4.20 -10.91 -17.07
C SER A 37 -5.08 -11.84 -16.24
N SER A 38 -4.69 -13.12 -16.09
CA SER A 38 -5.42 -14.09 -15.26
C SER A 38 -5.46 -13.66 -13.79
N LYS A 39 -4.30 -13.30 -13.20
CA LYS A 39 -4.23 -12.80 -11.82
C LYS A 39 -5.02 -11.51 -11.62
N ARG A 40 -4.97 -10.57 -12.58
CA ARG A 40 -5.78 -9.34 -12.54
C ARG A 40 -7.29 -9.62 -12.56
N CYS A 41 -7.75 -10.51 -13.45
CA CYS A 41 -9.16 -10.88 -13.53
C CYS A 41 -9.65 -11.59 -12.27
N ASP A 42 -8.85 -12.50 -11.71
CA ASP A 42 -9.16 -13.17 -10.45
C ASP A 42 -9.19 -12.19 -9.26
N ALA A 43 -8.20 -11.30 -9.16
CA ALA A 43 -8.16 -10.26 -8.13
C ALA A 43 -9.39 -9.35 -8.20
N TRP A 44 -9.79 -8.89 -9.40
CA TRP A 44 -11.00 -8.09 -9.57
C TRP A 44 -12.25 -8.83 -9.07
N LYS A 45 -12.40 -10.12 -9.41
CA LYS A 45 -13.52 -10.96 -8.94
C LYS A 45 -13.53 -11.15 -7.43
N LYS A 46 -12.36 -11.07 -6.79
CA LYS A 46 -12.18 -11.11 -5.32
C LYS A 46 -12.37 -9.75 -4.65
N GLY A 47 -12.69 -8.70 -5.41
CA GLY A 47 -12.99 -7.36 -4.88
C GLY A 47 -11.78 -6.43 -4.79
N TYR A 48 -10.59 -6.83 -5.26
CA TYR A 48 -9.46 -5.92 -5.36
C TYR A 48 -9.75 -4.82 -6.39
N LYS A 49 -9.41 -3.57 -6.03
CA LYS A 49 -9.56 -2.41 -6.91
C LYS A 49 -8.20 -1.90 -7.35
N GLY A 50 -8.12 -1.45 -8.61
CA GLY A 50 -6.94 -0.72 -9.09
C GLY A 50 -6.74 0.57 -8.30
N GLY A 51 -5.49 0.90 -7.99
CA GLY A 51 -5.15 2.07 -7.17
C GLY A 51 -5.36 1.89 -5.67
N GLN A 52 -5.45 0.65 -5.18
CA GLN A 52 -5.31 0.39 -3.75
C GLN A 52 -3.92 0.85 -3.28
N PRO A 53 -3.79 1.52 -2.12
CA PRO A 53 -2.50 1.88 -1.54
C PRO A 53 -1.58 0.67 -1.35
N ASP A 54 -0.27 0.89 -1.44
CA ASP A 54 0.73 -0.16 -1.21
C ASP A 54 0.61 -0.83 0.17
N ILE A 55 0.35 -0.03 1.20
CA ILE A 55 0.11 -0.50 2.57
C ILE A 55 -1.06 0.26 3.18
N ILE A 56 -1.96 -0.46 3.85
CA ILE A 56 -2.94 0.10 4.78
C ILE A 56 -2.64 -0.46 6.18
N ILE A 57 -2.61 0.39 7.20
CA ILE A 57 -2.50 0.04 8.60
C ILE A 57 -3.85 0.30 9.25
N GLU A 58 -4.56 -0.74 9.67
CA GLU A 58 -5.92 -0.65 10.25
C GLU A 58 -5.93 -0.48 11.77
N ASN A 59 -4.95 0.26 12.30
CA ASN A 59 -4.92 0.64 13.70
C ASN A 59 -5.61 2.01 13.85
N PRO A 60 -6.76 2.11 14.56
CA PRO A 60 -7.42 3.38 14.76
C PRO A 60 -6.59 4.28 15.67
N MET A 61 -6.43 5.55 15.27
CA MET A 61 -5.68 6.55 16.04
C MET A 61 -6.48 7.84 16.12
N GLY A 62 -7.04 8.11 17.30
CA GLY A 62 -7.90 9.26 17.54
C GLY A 62 -9.11 9.27 16.61
N LYS A 63 -9.17 10.28 15.72
CA LYS A 63 -10.26 10.44 14.74
C LYS A 63 -10.07 9.61 13.45
N TYR A 64 -8.88 9.08 13.21
CA TYR A 64 -8.57 8.29 12.02
C TYR A 64 -8.81 6.81 12.28
N LYS A 65 -9.37 6.10 11.30
CA LYS A 65 -9.68 4.66 11.40
C LYS A 65 -8.59 3.75 10.83
N GLY A 66 -7.54 4.36 10.27
CA GLY A 66 -6.38 3.68 9.72
C GLY A 66 -5.47 4.69 9.03
N PHE A 67 -4.37 4.18 8.49
CA PHE A 67 -3.35 4.96 7.81
C PHE A 67 -2.96 4.26 6.51
N ALA A 68 -2.90 4.99 5.40
CA ALA A 68 -2.56 4.43 4.10
C ALA A 68 -1.24 5.03 3.60
N ILE A 69 -0.39 4.17 3.04
CA ILE A 69 0.93 4.51 2.52
C ILE A 69 0.97 4.11 1.05
N GLU A 70 1.37 5.05 0.22
CA GLU A 70 1.66 4.87 -1.20
C GLU A 70 3.13 5.20 -1.40
N PHE A 71 3.91 4.24 -1.90
CA PHE A 71 5.31 4.42 -2.21
C PHE A 71 5.48 5.03 -3.59
N LYS A 72 6.60 5.74 -3.73
CA LYS A 72 7.11 6.21 -5.01
C LYS A 72 8.60 6.03 -5.01
N SER A 73 9.13 5.53 -6.11
CA SER A 73 10.58 5.47 -6.32
C SER A 73 11.25 6.83 -6.03
N PRO A 74 12.42 6.86 -5.35
CA PRO A 74 13.07 8.10 -4.88
C PRO A 74 13.75 8.91 -6.01
N LYS A 75 13.26 8.80 -7.25
CA LYS A 75 13.80 9.49 -8.44
C LYS A 75 13.48 10.99 -8.46
N GLY A 76 12.72 11.51 -7.48
CA GLY A 76 12.32 12.91 -7.39
C GLY A 76 11.24 13.34 -8.41
N THR A 77 10.64 12.40 -9.13
CA THR A 77 9.65 12.66 -10.19
C THR A 77 8.24 12.17 -9.84
N GLY A 78 8.02 11.74 -8.59
CA GLY A 78 6.72 11.24 -8.15
C GLY A 78 5.65 12.31 -8.25
N VAL A 79 4.58 12.02 -9.00
CA VAL A 79 3.37 12.85 -9.04
C VAL A 79 2.36 12.21 -8.09
N GLY A 80 1.82 12.97 -7.14
CA GLY A 80 0.78 12.47 -6.24
C GLY A 80 -0.46 12.03 -7.02
N GLY A 81 -0.94 10.82 -6.76
CA GLY A 81 -2.23 10.36 -7.28
C GLY A 81 -3.36 11.23 -6.74
N LYS A 82 -4.46 11.38 -7.50
CA LYS A 82 -5.66 12.07 -7.01
C LYS A 82 -6.18 11.35 -5.76
N CYS A 83 -6.23 12.05 -4.62
CA CYS A 83 -6.94 11.57 -3.44
C CYS A 83 -8.44 11.49 -3.77
N TYR A 84 -8.96 10.28 -3.96
CA TYR A 84 -10.40 10.06 -4.01
C TYR A 84 -10.92 10.02 -2.57
N GLY A 85 -11.34 11.18 -2.06
CA GLY A 85 -12.06 11.26 -0.81
C GLY A 85 -13.33 10.42 -0.88
N SER A 86 -13.56 9.60 0.14
CA SER A 86 -14.81 8.89 0.36
C SER A 86 -15.98 9.87 0.27
N THR A 87 -16.83 9.71 -0.74
CA THR A 87 -18.14 10.33 -0.75
C THR A 87 -18.97 9.67 0.35
N ASN A 88 -19.63 10.50 1.15
CA ASN A 88 -20.43 10.11 2.30
C ASN A 88 -21.38 8.95 1.95
N LEU A 89 -21.28 7.87 2.73
CA LEU A 89 -22.35 6.89 2.96
C LEU A 89 -22.70 6.93 4.44
#